data_AF-A0A932RFZ2-F1
#
_entry.id   AF-A0A932RFZ2-F1
#
_cell.length_a   1.000
_cell.length_b   1.000
_cell.length_c   1.000
_cell.angle_alpha   90.00
_cell.angle_beta   90.00
_cell.angle_gamma   90.00
#
_symmetry.space_group_name_H-M   'P 1'
#
loop_
_entity.id
_entity.type
_entity.pdbx_description
1 polymer ?
#
loop_
_entity_poly.entity_id
_entity_poly.type
_entity_poly.pdbx_seq_one_letter_code
_entity_poly.pdbx_strand_id
1 'polypeptide(L)'
;MIESSEREIVIEHALENENNLDIALDIAFAYTELRRRIIVAFLEKLELFVRQQLDESQWNLHSKLRANPFEHYAGFFVTKKAWREQYRVELSSEKYGATYLIIGIAKQAETLRSIESLKQTLDTQIRQGRASTWWDWYHQLENPYGDWDNKEALVKMYDGTAVEDLGAYFLRIVTVAAPEIDKHVSAMPA
;
A
#
# COMPACT_ATOMS: atom_id res chain seq x y z
N MET A 1 25.24 11.95 1.12
CA MET A 1 25.68 12.93 2.13
C MET A 1 25.41 14.35 1.63
N ILE A 2 24.13 14.73 1.52
CA ILE A 2 23.67 16.09 1.14
C ILE A 2 22.50 16.52 2.04
N GLU A 3 21.73 15.57 2.60
CA GLU A 3 20.61 15.85 3.51
C GLU A 3 20.97 16.66 4.76
N SER A 4 22.22 16.58 5.23
CA SER A 4 22.68 17.36 6.39
C SER A 4 22.63 18.86 6.13
N SER A 5 22.90 19.32 4.89
CA SER A 5 22.94 20.76 4.61
C SER A 5 21.56 21.37 4.41
N GLU A 6 20.62 20.66 3.75
CA GLU A 6 19.25 21.16 3.56
C GLU A 6 18.51 21.29 4.89
N ARG A 7 18.67 20.30 5.78
CA ARG A 7 18.03 20.32 7.10
C ARG A 7 18.58 21.45 7.97
N GLU A 8 19.90 21.68 7.94
CA GLU A 8 20.53 22.79 8.67
C GLU A 8 19.98 24.14 8.18
N ILE A 9 19.91 24.35 6.85
CA ILE A 9 19.36 25.58 6.25
C ILE A 9 17.91 25.82 6.70
N VAL A 10 17.07 24.78 6.73
CA VAL A 10 15.67 24.91 7.20
C VAL A 10 15.62 25.29 8.67
N ILE A 11 16.47 24.70 9.51
CA ILE A 11 16.53 25.00 10.94
C ILE A 11 17.05 26.43 11.17
N GLU A 12 18.14 26.82 10.51
CA GLU A 12 18.71 28.17 10.61
C GLU A 12 17.68 29.22 10.17
N HIS A 13 16.97 28.98 9.06
CA HIS A 13 15.91 29.88 8.61
C HIS A 13 14.74 29.96 9.60
N ALA A 14 14.32 28.82 10.16
CA ALA A 14 13.27 28.80 11.18
C ALA A 14 13.67 29.57 12.45
N LEU A 15 14.96 29.56 12.81
CA LEU A 15 15.49 30.25 13.99
C LEU A 15 15.91 31.71 13.74
N GLU A 16 15.82 32.18 12.50
CA GLU A 16 16.28 33.51 12.09
C GLU A 16 15.49 34.65 12.77
N ASN A 17 14.18 34.46 13.00
CA ASN A 17 13.31 35.41 13.71
C ASN A 17 12.04 34.74 14.25
N GLU A 18 11.31 35.44 15.12
CA GLU A 18 10.10 34.94 15.78
C GLU A 18 9.01 34.49 14.81
N ASN A 19 8.78 35.24 13.73
CA ASN A 19 7.75 34.90 12.75
C ASN A 19 8.09 33.60 11.97
N ASN A 20 9.37 33.40 11.61
CA ASN A 20 9.80 32.17 10.96
C ASN A 20 9.63 30.95 11.89
N LEU A 21 9.96 31.13 13.17
CA LEU A 21 9.80 30.08 14.18
C LEU A 21 8.33 29.72 14.38
N ASP A 22 7.46 30.72 14.49
CA ASP A 22 6.01 30.54 14.65
C ASP A 22 5.43 29.70 13.51
N ILE A 23 5.75 30.06 12.26
CA ILE A 23 5.33 29.29 11.07
C ILE A 23 5.90 27.87 11.08
N ALA A 24 7.17 27.69 11.44
CA ALA A 24 7.80 26.37 11.47
C ALA A 24 7.14 25.46 12.53
N LEU A 25 6.79 26.01 13.69
CA LEU A 25 6.07 25.30 14.74
C LEU A 25 4.64 24.94 14.33
N ASP A 26 3.92 25.86 13.68
CA ASP A 26 2.59 25.59 13.13
C ASP A 26 2.62 24.43 12.12
N ILE A 27 3.62 24.41 11.23
CA ILE A 27 3.84 23.30 10.30
C ILE A 27 4.13 22.00 11.05
N ALA A 28 4.98 22.05 12.08
CA ALA A 28 5.32 20.87 12.88
C ALA A 28 4.08 20.30 13.62
N PHE A 29 3.24 21.16 14.19
CA PHE A 29 2.00 20.76 14.85
C PHE A 29 0.94 20.26 13.86
N ALA A 30 0.91 20.80 12.64
CA ALA A 30 0.01 20.37 11.57
C ALA A 30 0.49 19.11 10.82
N TYR A 31 1.73 18.66 11.03
CA TYR A 31 2.37 17.64 10.19
C TYR A 31 1.57 16.34 10.09
N THR A 32 1.05 15.82 11.20
CA THR A 32 0.26 14.58 11.21
C THR A 32 -0.99 14.70 10.32
N GLU A 33 -1.68 15.83 10.37
CA GLU A 33 -2.87 16.09 9.56
C GLU A 33 -2.51 16.34 8.10
N LEU A 34 -1.43 17.07 7.83
CA LEU A 34 -0.90 17.25 6.48
C LEU A 34 -0.59 15.90 5.82
N ARG A 35 0.15 15.05 6.54
CA ARG A 35 0.49 13.69 6.10
C ARG A 35 -0.76 12.86 5.83
N ARG A 36 -1.76 12.91 6.74
CA ARG A 36 -3.03 12.20 6.57
C ARG A 36 -3.73 12.62 5.28
N ARG A 37 -3.83 13.92 5.00
CA ARG A 37 -4.48 14.45 3.79
C ARG A 37 -3.78 13.99 2.51
N ILE A 38 -2.45 14.00 2.50
CA ILE A 38 -1.66 13.52 1.35
C ILE A 38 -1.96 12.03 1.08
N ILE A 39 -1.88 11.19 2.12
CA ILE A 39 -2.10 9.74 1.98
C ILE A 39 -3.54 9.45 1.56
N VAL A 40 -4.53 10.11 2.15
CA VAL A 40 -5.95 9.91 1.81
C VAL A 40 -6.21 10.29 0.35
N ALA A 41 -5.73 11.45 -0.10
CA ALA A 41 -5.89 11.89 -1.49
C ALA A 41 -5.19 10.93 -2.47
N PHE A 42 -4.01 10.41 -2.12
CA PHE A 42 -3.34 9.36 -2.88
C PHE A 42 -4.19 8.08 -2.96
N LEU A 43 -4.74 7.60 -1.85
CA LEU A 43 -5.56 6.39 -1.81
C LEU A 43 -6.87 6.52 -2.61
N GLU A 44 -7.46 7.71 -2.65
CA GLU A 44 -8.62 8.00 -3.50
C GLU A 44 -8.28 7.90 -4.99
N LYS A 45 -7.13 8.48 -5.38
CA LYS A 45 -6.64 8.39 -6.76
C LYS A 45 -6.25 6.95 -7.12
N LEU A 46 -5.60 6.22 -6.21
CA LEU A 46 -5.25 4.81 -6.38
C LEU A 46 -6.51 3.94 -6.52
N GLU A 47 -7.52 4.16 -5.69
CA GLU A 47 -8.80 3.48 -5.80
C GLU A 47 -9.44 3.71 -7.17
N LEU A 48 -9.51 4.96 -7.63
CA LEU A 48 -10.05 5.28 -8.95
C LEU A 48 -9.24 4.60 -10.07
N PHE A 49 -7.91 4.67 -10.00
CA PHE A 49 -7.00 4.06 -10.96
C PHE A 49 -7.23 2.55 -11.06
N VAL A 50 -7.30 1.84 -9.92
CA VAL A 50 -7.51 0.39 -9.90
C VAL A 50 -8.93 0.03 -10.36
N ARG A 51 -9.96 0.77 -9.96
CA ARG A 51 -11.35 0.54 -10.41
C ARG A 51 -11.49 0.64 -11.92
N GLN A 52 -10.83 1.60 -12.55
CA GLN A 52 -10.87 1.76 -14.02
C GLN A 52 -10.28 0.58 -14.79
N GLN A 53 -9.45 -0.24 -14.14
CA GLN A 53 -8.75 -1.37 -14.76
C GLN A 53 -9.39 -2.72 -14.41
N LEU A 54 -10.36 -2.77 -13.50
CA LEU A 54 -11.02 -4.00 -13.06
C LEU A 54 -12.51 -3.95 -13.39
N ASP A 55 -13.05 -5.09 -13.84
CA ASP A 55 -14.49 -5.23 -14.07
C ASP A 55 -15.24 -5.31 -12.74
N GLU A 56 -15.98 -4.25 -12.39
CA GLU A 56 -16.79 -4.17 -11.16
C GLU A 56 -17.88 -5.26 -11.08
N SER A 57 -18.25 -5.88 -12.20
CA SER A 57 -19.15 -7.03 -12.20
C SER A 57 -18.49 -8.25 -11.54
N GLN A 58 -17.16 -8.36 -11.58
CA GLN A 58 -16.39 -9.48 -11.07
C GLN A 58 -15.60 -9.18 -9.79
N TRP A 59 -15.19 -7.93 -9.59
CA TRP A 59 -14.28 -7.52 -8.51
C TRP A 59 -14.96 -6.63 -7.48
N ASN A 60 -14.59 -6.84 -6.22
CA ASN A 60 -14.89 -5.93 -5.11
C ASN A 60 -13.59 -5.24 -4.70
N LEU A 61 -13.67 -3.93 -4.43
CA LEU A 61 -12.56 -3.13 -3.92
C LEU A 61 -12.93 -2.55 -2.56
N HIS A 62 -11.98 -2.64 -1.62
CA HIS A 62 -12.12 -2.14 -0.26
C HIS A 62 -10.90 -1.32 0.13
N SER A 63 -11.11 -0.16 0.77
CA SER A 63 -10.04 0.72 1.23
C SER A 63 -10.26 1.12 2.69
N LYS A 64 -9.87 0.24 3.61
CA LYS A 64 -9.84 0.56 5.06
C LYS A 64 -8.74 1.57 5.36
N LEU A 65 -7.62 1.47 4.65
CA LEU A 65 -6.48 2.37 4.76
C LEU A 65 -6.85 3.84 4.47
N ARG A 66 -7.85 4.10 3.61
CA ARG A 66 -8.34 5.47 3.39
C ARG A 66 -9.06 6.03 4.62
N ALA A 67 -9.85 5.21 5.33
CA ALA A 67 -10.63 5.66 6.47
C ALA A 67 -9.74 6.02 7.66
N ASN A 68 -8.70 5.22 7.90
CA ASN A 68 -7.71 5.49 8.93
C ASN A 68 -6.30 5.04 8.47
N PRO A 69 -5.53 5.92 7.81
CA PRO A 69 -4.25 5.55 7.21
C PRO A 69 -3.17 5.19 8.23
N PHE A 70 -3.33 5.58 9.50
CA PHE A 70 -2.35 5.30 10.55
C PHE A 70 -2.71 4.09 11.42
N GLU A 71 -3.84 3.45 11.14
CA GLU A 71 -4.29 2.26 11.85
C GLU A 71 -3.44 1.05 11.49
N HIS A 72 -3.20 0.21 12.49
CA HIS A 72 -2.50 -1.05 12.30
C HIS A 72 -3.38 -2.06 11.55
N TYR A 73 -2.79 -2.79 10.59
CA TYR A 73 -3.50 -3.74 9.73
C TYR A 73 -4.62 -3.13 8.90
N ALA A 74 -4.58 -1.82 8.67
CA ALA A 74 -5.43 -1.21 7.66
C ALA A 74 -4.88 -1.53 6.27
N GLY A 75 -5.80 -1.91 5.37
CA GLY A 75 -5.45 -2.34 4.02
C GLY A 75 -6.29 -1.69 2.93
N PHE A 76 -5.68 -1.60 1.75
CA PHE A 76 -6.34 -1.41 0.46
C PHE A 76 -6.28 -2.75 -0.28
N PHE A 77 -7.43 -3.31 -0.65
CA PHE A 77 -7.45 -4.63 -1.26
C PHE A 77 -8.56 -4.80 -2.30
N VAL A 78 -8.33 -5.75 -3.19
CA VAL A 78 -9.33 -6.24 -4.15
C VAL A 78 -9.53 -7.75 -3.98
N THR A 79 -10.76 -8.19 -4.16
CA THR A 79 -11.11 -9.62 -4.17
C THR A 79 -12.09 -9.88 -5.29
N LYS A 80 -11.92 -11.01 -5.99
CA LYS A 80 -12.88 -11.42 -7.01
C LYS A 80 -14.08 -12.07 -6.32
N LYS A 81 -15.30 -11.76 -6.74
CA LYS A 81 -16.54 -12.32 -6.18
C LYS A 81 -16.53 -13.85 -6.20
N ALA A 82 -15.96 -14.44 -7.26
CA ALA A 82 -15.80 -15.88 -7.40
C ALA A 82 -14.93 -16.51 -6.31
N TRP A 83 -14.02 -15.76 -5.67
CA TRP A 83 -13.14 -16.24 -4.60
C TRP A 83 -13.84 -16.32 -3.25
N ARG A 84 -15.12 -15.91 -3.15
CA ARG A 84 -15.95 -16.01 -1.94
C ARG A 84 -15.26 -15.45 -0.69
N GLU A 85 -14.58 -14.32 -0.87
CA GLU A 85 -13.82 -13.62 0.18
C GLU A 85 -12.68 -14.43 0.83
N GLN A 86 -12.26 -15.56 0.25
CA GLN A 86 -11.17 -16.38 0.82
C GLN A 86 -9.79 -15.79 0.58
N TYR A 87 -9.61 -15.13 -0.57
CA TYR A 87 -8.36 -14.55 -1.03
C TYR A 87 -8.56 -13.10 -1.42
N ARG A 88 -7.50 -12.30 -1.29
CA ARG A 88 -7.49 -10.90 -1.75
C ARG A 88 -6.07 -10.48 -2.10
N VAL A 89 -5.94 -9.58 -3.08
CA VAL A 89 -4.70 -8.84 -3.31
C VAL A 89 -4.74 -7.62 -2.43
N GLU A 90 -3.76 -7.43 -1.55
CA GLU A 90 -3.80 -6.43 -0.50
C GLU A 90 -2.49 -5.67 -0.39
N LEU A 91 -2.60 -4.36 -0.24
CA LEU A 91 -1.59 -3.43 0.28
C LEU A 91 -1.96 -3.14 1.74
N SER A 92 -1.13 -3.57 2.68
CA SER A 92 -1.39 -3.51 4.13
C SER A 92 -0.30 -2.72 4.85
N SER A 93 -0.68 -1.96 5.88
CA SER A 93 0.25 -1.43 6.87
C SER A 93 0.36 -2.37 8.06
N GLU A 94 1.55 -2.94 8.24
CA GLU A 94 1.85 -3.92 9.29
C GLU A 94 2.34 -3.25 10.59
N LYS A 95 2.32 -1.91 10.65
CA LYS A 95 2.62 -1.11 11.84
C LYS A 95 1.74 0.13 11.89
N TYR A 96 1.62 0.75 13.05
CA TYR A 96 0.98 2.06 13.16
C TYR A 96 1.73 3.13 12.35
N GLY A 97 0.97 4.17 11.95
CA GLY A 97 1.54 5.35 11.33
C GLY A 97 1.84 5.23 9.83
N ALA A 98 1.24 4.26 9.14
CA ALA A 98 1.48 3.97 7.72
C ALA A 98 2.95 3.60 7.46
N THR A 99 3.50 2.70 8.27
CA THR A 99 4.88 2.22 8.13
C THR A 99 4.89 0.71 7.92
N TYR A 100 6.02 0.19 7.43
CA TYR A 100 6.21 -1.23 7.14
C TYR A 100 5.12 -1.76 6.19
N LEU A 101 4.92 -1.07 5.06
CA LEU A 101 3.92 -1.44 4.07
C LEU A 101 4.33 -2.73 3.36
N ILE A 102 3.40 -3.67 3.28
CA ILE A 102 3.55 -4.90 2.50
C ILE A 102 2.48 -4.99 1.44
N ILE A 103 2.77 -5.72 0.37
CA ILE A 103 1.82 -6.02 -0.69
C ILE A 103 1.89 -7.50 -1.04
N GLY A 104 0.75 -8.11 -1.32
CA GLY A 104 0.69 -9.51 -1.67
C GLY A 104 -0.70 -10.12 -1.77
N ILE A 105 -0.76 -11.44 -1.64
CA ILE A 105 -1.98 -12.24 -1.63
C ILE A 105 -2.27 -12.68 -0.20
N ALA A 106 -3.27 -12.05 0.41
CA ALA A 106 -3.72 -12.38 1.75
C ALA A 106 -4.83 -13.45 1.72
N LYS A 107 -4.87 -14.25 2.78
CA LYS A 107 -5.90 -15.23 3.08
C LYS A 107 -6.81 -14.68 4.17
N GLN A 108 -8.11 -14.94 4.04
CA GLN A 108 -9.09 -14.49 5.02
C GLN A 108 -9.10 -15.33 6.32
N ALA A 109 -8.61 -16.57 6.26
CA ALA A 109 -8.54 -17.47 7.41
C ALA A 109 -7.25 -18.28 7.40
N GLU A 110 -6.66 -18.49 8.59
CA GLU A 110 -5.45 -19.30 8.78
C GLU A 110 -5.62 -20.75 8.29
N THR A 111 -6.85 -21.26 8.31
CA THR A 111 -7.19 -22.62 7.89
C THR A 111 -7.16 -22.81 6.38
N LEU A 112 -7.09 -21.73 5.60
CA LEU A 112 -6.99 -21.82 4.15
C LEU A 112 -5.61 -22.34 3.76
N ARG A 113 -5.63 -23.45 3.01
CA ARG A 113 -4.41 -24.06 2.49
C ARG A 113 -3.76 -23.12 1.48
N SER A 114 -2.45 -22.99 1.57
CA SER A 114 -1.69 -22.20 0.61
C SER A 114 -1.68 -22.82 -0.78
N ILE A 115 -1.79 -21.95 -1.78
CA ILE A 115 -1.73 -22.33 -3.20
C ILE A 115 -0.25 -22.39 -3.61
N GLU A 116 0.33 -23.59 -3.61
CA GLU A 116 1.78 -23.78 -3.86
C GLU A 116 2.24 -23.21 -5.20
N SER A 117 1.44 -23.42 -6.27
CA SER A 117 1.74 -22.89 -7.61
C SER A 117 1.69 -21.36 -7.68
N LEU A 118 0.88 -20.71 -6.83
CA LEU A 118 0.72 -19.26 -6.81
C LEU A 118 2.01 -18.58 -6.38
N LYS A 119 2.62 -19.06 -5.29
CA LYS A 119 3.88 -18.48 -4.79
C LYS A 119 4.99 -18.60 -5.83
N GLN A 120 5.15 -19.79 -6.44
CA GLN A 120 6.17 -20.02 -7.47
C GLN A 120 5.96 -19.11 -8.69
N THR A 121 4.71 -18.94 -9.11
CA THR A 121 4.34 -18.07 -10.23
C THR A 121 4.68 -16.61 -9.93
N LEU A 122 4.31 -16.11 -8.74
CA LEU A 122 4.62 -14.75 -8.31
C LEU A 122 6.12 -14.52 -8.11
N ASP A 123 6.85 -15.48 -7.54
CA ASP A 123 8.30 -15.41 -7.40
C ASP A 123 9.02 -15.25 -8.74
N THR A 124 8.51 -15.92 -9.77
CA THR A 124 9.09 -15.93 -11.12
C THR A 124 8.69 -14.69 -11.93
N GLN A 125 7.42 -14.29 -11.86
CA GLN A 125 6.87 -13.24 -12.72
C GLN A 125 6.89 -11.85 -12.09
N ILE A 126 6.97 -11.73 -10.76
CA ILE A 126 6.96 -10.46 -10.05
C ILE A 126 8.33 -10.22 -9.40
N ARG A 127 8.62 -10.98 -8.34
CA ARG A 127 9.88 -11.00 -7.58
C ARG A 127 9.80 -12.07 -6.50
N GLN A 128 10.94 -12.49 -5.96
CA GLN A 128 10.92 -13.35 -4.77
C GLN A 128 10.21 -12.66 -3.60
N GLY A 129 9.21 -13.37 -3.05
CA GLY A 129 8.45 -12.97 -1.88
C GLY A 129 8.52 -14.00 -0.75
N ARG A 130 7.90 -13.64 0.37
CA ARG A 130 7.71 -14.46 1.56
C ARG A 130 6.31 -15.06 1.57
N ALA A 131 6.09 -16.04 2.43
CA ALA A 131 4.77 -16.61 2.70
C ALA A 131 4.61 -16.80 4.21
N SER A 132 3.37 -16.81 4.69
CA SER A 132 3.04 -17.00 6.10
C SER A 132 1.64 -17.62 6.25
N THR A 133 1.21 -17.79 7.50
CA THR A 133 -0.15 -18.29 7.79
C THR A 133 -1.24 -17.43 7.16
N TRP A 134 -1.04 -16.12 7.07
CA TRP A 134 -2.02 -15.16 6.54
C TRP A 134 -1.77 -14.74 5.09
N TRP A 135 -0.61 -15.10 4.51
CA TRP A 135 -0.19 -14.64 3.20
C TRP A 135 0.35 -15.79 2.37
N ASP A 136 -0.27 -16.06 1.22
CA ASP A 136 0.27 -17.05 0.26
C ASP A 136 1.53 -16.53 -0.43
N TRP A 137 1.61 -15.22 -0.59
CA TRP A 137 2.79 -14.53 -1.07
C TRP A 137 2.72 -13.07 -0.63
N TYR A 138 3.81 -12.50 -0.15
CA TYR A 138 3.92 -11.06 0.11
C TYR A 138 5.37 -10.61 0.07
N HIS A 139 5.59 -9.31 -0.10
CA HIS A 139 6.86 -8.69 0.26
C HIS A 139 6.63 -7.30 0.82
N GLN A 140 7.64 -6.80 1.52
CA GLN A 140 7.68 -5.41 1.95
C GLN A 140 7.98 -4.51 0.76
N LEU A 141 7.25 -3.41 0.63
CA LEU A 141 7.57 -2.38 -0.34
C LEU A 141 8.95 -1.79 -0.02
N GLU A 142 9.74 -1.59 -1.07
CA GLU A 142 11.05 -0.95 -0.95
C GLU A 142 10.91 0.57 -0.91
N ASN A 143 12.01 1.27 -0.63
CA ASN A 143 12.03 2.73 -0.69
C ASN A 143 11.61 3.23 -2.08
N PRO A 144 10.82 4.31 -2.16
CA PRO A 144 10.35 5.12 -1.03
C PRO A 144 9.06 4.61 -0.38
N TYR A 145 8.38 3.60 -0.92
CA TYR A 145 7.01 3.25 -0.57
C TYR A 145 6.85 2.32 0.65
N GLY A 146 7.95 1.81 1.20
CA GLY A 146 7.96 0.97 2.39
C GLY A 146 7.43 1.63 3.66
N ASP A 147 7.62 2.95 3.78
CA ASP A 147 7.16 3.76 4.92
C ASP A 147 6.57 5.07 4.41
N TRP A 148 5.34 5.42 4.77
CA TRP A 148 4.66 6.64 4.29
C TRP A 148 4.84 7.83 5.24
N ASP A 149 5.94 7.85 5.98
CA ASP A 149 6.36 8.92 6.86
C ASP A 149 7.62 9.65 6.37
N ASN A 150 8.12 9.29 5.19
CA ASN A 150 9.29 9.90 4.58
C ASN A 150 8.94 10.92 3.48
N LYS A 151 9.83 11.92 3.29
CA LYS A 151 9.66 13.03 2.35
C LYS A 151 9.43 12.55 0.91
N GLU A 152 10.22 11.59 0.44
CA GLU A 152 10.16 11.13 -0.95
C GLU A 152 8.80 10.48 -1.26
N ALA A 153 8.31 9.61 -0.39
CA ALA A 153 7.00 8.98 -0.55
C ALA A 153 5.87 10.01 -0.59
N LEU A 154 5.88 10.97 0.35
CA LEU A 154 4.82 11.97 0.46
C LEU A 154 4.80 12.92 -0.74
N VAL A 155 5.95 13.29 -1.28
CA VAL A 155 6.03 14.10 -2.51
C VAL A 155 5.46 13.33 -3.70
N LYS A 156 5.86 12.07 -3.90
CA LYS A 156 5.34 11.23 -4.99
C LYS A 156 3.84 10.93 -4.87
N MET A 157 3.31 10.86 -3.65
CA MET A 157 1.86 10.75 -3.42
C MET A 157 1.12 12.02 -3.79
N TYR A 158 1.70 13.17 -3.44
CA TYR A 158 1.11 14.47 -3.72
C TYR A 158 1.09 14.78 -5.22
N ASP A 159 2.21 14.57 -5.92
CA ASP A 159 2.34 14.85 -7.36
C ASP A 159 1.62 13.82 -8.25
N GLY A 160 1.28 12.64 -7.70
CA GLY A 160 0.52 11.60 -8.37
C GLY A 160 1.37 10.45 -8.94
N THR A 161 2.70 10.57 -8.94
CA THR A 161 3.63 9.52 -9.43
C THR A 161 3.41 8.19 -8.71
N ALA A 162 3.15 8.23 -7.40
CA ALA A 162 2.92 7.03 -6.60
C ALA A 162 1.69 6.23 -7.06
N VAL A 163 0.68 6.88 -7.65
CA VAL A 163 -0.53 6.20 -8.17
C VAL A 163 -0.17 5.31 -9.34
N GLU A 164 0.65 5.80 -10.26
CA GLU A 164 1.10 5.04 -11.43
C GLU A 164 2.03 3.90 -10.99
N ASP A 165 3.04 4.21 -10.16
CA ASP A 165 4.02 3.22 -9.69
C ASP A 165 3.35 2.08 -8.90
N LEU A 166 2.63 2.42 -7.82
CA LEU A 166 2.02 1.43 -6.93
C LEU A 166 0.77 0.81 -7.55
N GLY A 167 -0.02 1.58 -8.30
CA GLY A 167 -1.21 1.08 -8.99
C GLY A 167 -0.85 0.06 -10.06
N ALA A 168 0.13 0.36 -10.92
CA ALA A 168 0.59 -0.59 -11.94
C ALA A 168 1.18 -1.85 -11.30
N TYR A 169 1.97 -1.69 -10.22
CA TYR A 169 2.53 -2.81 -9.50
C TYR A 169 1.45 -3.70 -8.85
N PHE A 170 0.46 -3.09 -8.20
CA PHE A 170 -0.68 -3.77 -7.61
C PHE A 170 -1.48 -4.54 -8.67
N LEU A 171 -1.81 -3.92 -9.80
CA LEU A 171 -2.54 -4.57 -10.89
C LEU A 171 -1.75 -5.69 -11.57
N ARG A 172 -0.42 -5.57 -11.63
CA ARG A 172 0.44 -6.66 -12.11
C ARG A 172 0.33 -7.89 -11.20
N ILE A 173 0.31 -7.71 -9.88
CA ILE A 173 0.08 -8.80 -8.92
C ILE A 173 -1.30 -9.41 -9.14
N VAL A 174 -2.35 -8.59 -9.28
CA VAL A 174 -3.71 -9.05 -9.59
C VAL A 174 -3.73 -9.91 -10.85
N THR A 175 -3.11 -9.44 -11.93
CA THR A 175 -3.07 -10.12 -13.23
C THR A 175 -2.37 -11.47 -13.16
N VAL A 176 -1.26 -11.56 -12.43
CA VAL A 176 -0.49 -12.81 -12.30
C VAL A 176 -1.17 -13.79 -11.35
N ALA A 177 -1.73 -13.30 -10.23
CA ALA A 177 -2.30 -14.15 -9.21
C ALA A 177 -3.69 -14.69 -9.57
N ALA A 178 -4.51 -13.90 -10.27
CA ALA A 178 -5.91 -14.23 -10.46
C ALA A 178 -6.18 -15.58 -11.15
N PRO A 179 -5.46 -15.95 -12.23
CA PRO A 179 -5.67 -17.25 -12.88
C PRO A 179 -5.36 -18.45 -11.99
N GLU A 180 -4.31 -18.35 -11.16
CA GLU A 180 -3.92 -19.40 -10.22
C GLU A 180 -4.96 -19.57 -9.10
N ILE A 181 -5.46 -18.45 -8.56
CA ILE A 181 -6.52 -18.46 -7.55
C ILE A 181 -7.84 -18.98 -8.15
N ASP A 182 -8.20 -18.54 -9.36
CA ASP A 182 -9.40 -19.01 -10.07
C ASP A 182 -9.37 -20.53 -10.27
N LYS A 183 -8.23 -21.08 -10.68
CA LYS A 183 -8.03 -22.53 -10.84
C LYS A 183 -8.18 -23.27 -9.51
N HIS A 184 -7.60 -22.72 -8.43
CA HIS A 184 -7.70 -23.31 -7.10
C HIS A 184 -9.14 -23.33 -6.59
N VAL A 185 -9.82 -22.18 -6.60
CA VAL A 185 -11.19 -22.03 -6.11
C VAL A 185 -12.17 -22.88 -6.92
N SER A 186 -11.98 -23.01 -8.23
CA SER A 186 -12.83 -23.87 -9.08
C SER A 186 -12.69 -25.36 -8.76
N ALA A 187 -11.58 -25.78 -8.16
CA ALA A 187 -11.34 -27.16 -7.74
C ALA A 187 -11.81 -27.44 -6.31
N MET A 188 -12.19 -26.40 -5.54
CA MET A 188 -12.72 -26.58 -4.19
C MET A 188 -14.17 -27.06 -4.24
N PRO A 189 -14.58 -27.98 -3.34
CA PRO A 189 -15.99 -28.31 -3.17
C PRO A 189 -16.77 -27.04 -2.80
N ALA A 190 -17.97 -26.91 -3.38
CA ALA A 190 -18.85 -25.76 -3.15
C ALA A 190 -19.30 -25.63 -1.70
#